data_AF-A0A7L9BZM9-F1
#
_entry.id   AF-A0A7L9BZM9-F1
#
_cell.length_a   1.000
_cell.length_b   1.000
_cell.length_c   1.000
_cell.angle_alpha   90.00
_cell.angle_beta   90.00
_cell.angle_gamma   90.00
#
_symmetry.space_group_name_H-M   'P 1'
#
loop_
_entity.id
_entity.type
_entity.pdbx_description
1 polymer ?
#
loop_
_entity_poly.entity_id
_entity_poly.type
_entity_poly.pdbx_seq_one_letter_code
_entity_poly.pdbx_strand_id
1 'polypeptide(L)'
;MSSTANANGSEQRHWVDRLVRVEPRAPWMVPYLAYLFFFMLTDLFPKQLGHVAIVLHTLAALYVAWLFRRHLPSLGRPHMLTSLVVGVGAAWLWVAGQHWLDGVTVGGMNLGGQFPLFNKMTFLFPSGGEPANPHADYGDGAAFWAHVVLKITRACTAVPIVEELFWRGFILRAFVKWERFDEVPLGTFTWFSFLGSSVLSILQHPNNWGVSVACWMLFNAVFIWRRSLMCLILTHAITNLVLYVYVVQSGDWRFW
;
A
#
# COMPACT_ATOMS: atom_id res chain seq x y z
N MET A 1 -15.06 -16.09 -33.87
CA MET A 1 -14.11 -15.43 -32.93
C MET A 1 -14.40 -15.71 -31.45
N SER A 2 -15.30 -16.63 -31.05
CA SER A 2 -15.60 -16.91 -29.63
C SER A 2 -14.86 -18.13 -29.02
N SER A 3 -14.14 -18.92 -29.82
CA SER A 3 -13.46 -20.14 -29.35
C SER A 3 -12.12 -19.86 -28.64
N THR A 4 -11.39 -18.82 -29.04
CA THR A 4 -10.05 -18.50 -28.49
C THR A 4 -10.10 -17.91 -27.07
N ALA A 5 -11.17 -17.18 -26.72
CA ALA A 5 -11.33 -16.61 -25.38
C ALA A 5 -11.58 -17.69 -24.30
N ASN A 6 -12.31 -18.76 -24.63
CA ASN A 6 -12.62 -19.85 -23.70
C ASN A 6 -11.42 -20.77 -23.44
N ALA A 7 -10.60 -21.06 -24.47
CA ALA A 7 -9.39 -21.85 -24.32
C ALA A 7 -8.35 -21.14 -23.42
N ASN A 8 -8.09 -19.85 -23.69
CA ASN A 8 -7.18 -19.04 -22.86
C ASN A 8 -7.68 -18.91 -21.42
N GLY A 9 -9.00 -18.78 -21.21
CA GLY A 9 -9.58 -18.72 -19.87
C GLY A 9 -9.41 -20.03 -19.08
N SER A 10 -9.52 -21.19 -19.72
CA SER A 10 -9.27 -22.49 -19.06
C SER A 10 -7.79 -22.74 -18.77
N GLU A 11 -6.91 -22.36 -19.70
CA GLU A 11 -5.47 -22.59 -19.57
C GLU A 11 -4.85 -21.63 -18.55
N GLN A 12 -5.32 -20.37 -18.51
CA GLN A 12 -4.94 -19.41 -17.48
C GLN A 12 -5.31 -19.89 -16.07
N ARG A 13 -6.50 -20.47 -15.90
CA ARG A 13 -6.91 -21.05 -14.61
C ARG A 13 -5.99 -22.19 -14.20
N HIS A 14 -5.63 -23.05 -15.15
CA HIS A 14 -4.81 -24.21 -14.87
C HIS A 14 -3.41 -23.87 -14.34
N TRP A 15 -2.78 -22.78 -14.81
CA TRP A 15 -1.46 -22.38 -14.28
C TRP A 15 -1.55 -21.72 -12.91
N VAL A 16 -2.56 -20.89 -12.63
CA VAL A 16 -2.74 -20.27 -11.30
C VAL A 16 -2.96 -21.36 -10.27
N ASP A 17 -3.84 -22.32 -10.56
CA ASP A 17 -4.12 -23.43 -9.64
C ASP A 17 -2.87 -24.29 -9.38
N ARG A 18 -2.03 -24.51 -10.41
CA ARG A 18 -0.72 -25.18 -10.24
C ARG A 18 0.23 -24.36 -9.37
N LEU A 19 0.33 -23.05 -9.59
CA LEU A 19 1.20 -22.18 -8.82
C LEU A 19 0.79 -22.18 -7.34
N VAL A 20 -0.51 -22.06 -7.04
CA VAL A 20 -0.99 -22.05 -5.66
C VAL A 20 -0.77 -23.41 -4.97
N ARG A 21 -0.83 -24.52 -5.71
CA ARG A 21 -0.49 -25.85 -5.15
C ARG A 21 0.99 -25.96 -4.77
N VAL A 22 1.89 -25.41 -5.58
CA VAL A 22 3.34 -25.45 -5.31
C VAL A 22 3.75 -24.41 -4.28
N GLU A 23 3.12 -23.23 -4.33
CA GLU A 23 3.40 -22.08 -3.48
C GLU A 23 2.10 -21.53 -2.88
N PRO A 24 1.64 -22.06 -1.73
CA PRO A 24 0.41 -21.62 -1.07
C PRO A 24 0.42 -20.14 -0.63
N ARG A 25 1.59 -19.51 -0.54
CA ARG A 25 1.73 -18.07 -0.22
C ARG A 25 1.41 -17.16 -1.41
N ALA A 26 1.41 -17.70 -2.63
CA ALA A 26 1.28 -16.92 -3.86
C ALA A 26 0.08 -15.98 -3.90
N PRO A 27 -1.15 -16.37 -3.48
CA PRO A 27 -2.32 -15.47 -3.48
C PRO A 27 -2.14 -14.21 -2.64
N TRP A 28 -1.27 -14.24 -1.63
CA TRP A 28 -1.03 -13.15 -0.71
C TRP A 28 0.17 -12.29 -1.10
N MET A 29 1.19 -12.90 -1.72
CA MET A 29 2.44 -12.23 -2.07
C MET A 29 2.45 -11.69 -3.49
N VAL A 30 2.01 -12.49 -4.46
CA VAL A 30 2.16 -12.18 -5.89
C VAL A 30 1.46 -10.88 -6.30
N PRO A 31 0.24 -10.55 -5.83
CA PRO A 31 -0.37 -9.26 -6.16
C PRO A 31 0.47 -8.05 -5.76
N TYR A 32 1.07 -8.08 -4.56
CA TYR A 32 1.94 -7.00 -4.07
C TYR A 32 3.29 -6.97 -4.79
N LEU A 33 3.92 -8.13 -5.00
CA LEU A 33 5.17 -8.20 -5.75
C LEU A 33 5.01 -7.75 -7.20
N ALA A 34 3.89 -8.11 -7.84
CA ALA A 34 3.55 -7.63 -9.18
C ALA A 34 3.29 -6.13 -9.19
N TYR A 35 2.60 -5.59 -8.19
CA TYR A 35 2.42 -4.14 -8.02
C TYR A 35 3.77 -3.42 -7.95
N LEU A 36 4.70 -3.88 -7.09
CA LEU A 36 6.05 -3.31 -7.00
C LEU A 36 6.82 -3.43 -8.32
N PHE A 37 6.72 -4.57 -9.00
CA PHE A 37 7.36 -4.77 -10.30
C PHE A 37 6.83 -3.78 -11.35
N PHE A 38 5.51 -3.65 -11.48
CA PHE A 38 4.92 -2.70 -12.42
C PHE A 38 5.19 -1.24 -12.04
N PHE A 39 5.31 -0.94 -10.74
CA PHE A 39 5.74 0.36 -10.27
C PHE A 39 7.14 0.71 -10.76
N MET A 40 8.12 -0.21 -10.66
CA MET A 40 9.46 0.04 -11.20
C MET A 40 9.47 0.28 -12.72
N LEU A 41 8.52 -0.31 -13.45
CA LEU A 41 8.38 -0.09 -14.89
C LEU A 41 7.77 1.29 -15.23
N THR A 42 7.12 1.99 -14.28
CA THR A 42 6.55 3.31 -14.59
C THR A 42 7.61 4.35 -14.91
N ASP A 43 8.82 4.19 -14.37
CA ASP A 43 9.94 5.09 -14.62
C ASP A 43 10.53 4.94 -16.03
N LEU A 44 10.15 3.87 -16.75
CA LEU A 44 10.52 3.68 -18.16
C LEU A 44 9.67 4.53 -19.11
N PHE A 45 8.52 5.05 -18.64
CA PHE A 45 7.66 5.87 -19.47
C PHE A 45 8.17 7.30 -19.51
N PRO A 46 8.17 7.96 -20.69
CA PRO A 46 8.37 9.40 -20.76
C PRO A 46 7.35 10.12 -19.87
N LYS A 47 7.75 11.21 -19.22
CA LYS A 47 6.87 11.98 -18.32
C LYS A 47 5.54 12.39 -18.96
N GLN A 48 5.55 12.66 -20.27
CA GLN A 48 4.36 13.01 -21.06
C GLN A 48 3.31 11.88 -21.10
N LEU A 49 3.72 10.64 -20.88
CA LEU A 49 2.87 9.45 -20.83
C LEU A 49 2.62 8.96 -19.39
N GLY A 50 2.90 9.78 -18.38
CA GLY A 50 2.74 9.42 -16.96
C GLY A 50 1.33 8.92 -16.62
N HIS A 51 0.29 9.51 -17.21
CA HIS A 51 -1.10 9.05 -17.04
C HIS A 51 -1.31 7.62 -17.55
N VAL A 52 -0.73 7.28 -18.71
CA VAL A 52 -0.79 5.93 -19.29
C VAL A 52 -0.08 4.95 -18.38
N ALA A 53 1.11 5.32 -17.87
CA ALA A 53 1.87 4.50 -16.93
C ALA A 53 1.05 4.19 -15.66
N ILE A 54 0.39 5.20 -15.07
CA ILE A 54 -0.46 5.01 -13.89
C ILE A 54 -1.64 4.08 -14.19
N VAL A 55 -2.33 4.26 -15.32
CA VAL A 55 -3.46 3.41 -15.72
C VAL A 55 -3.01 1.97 -15.91
N LEU A 56 -1.95 1.74 -16.69
CA LEU A 56 -1.43 0.40 -16.96
C LEU A 56 -0.99 -0.30 -15.67
N HIS A 57 -0.25 0.40 -14.82
CA HIS A 57 0.16 -0.13 -13.52
C HIS A 57 -1.06 -0.49 -12.65
N THR A 58 -2.04 0.41 -12.54
CA THR A 58 -3.25 0.17 -11.74
C THR A 58 -4.04 -1.05 -12.24
N LEU A 59 -4.28 -1.11 -13.55
CA LEU A 59 -5.01 -2.22 -14.15
C LEU A 59 -4.25 -3.55 -14.03
N ALA A 60 -2.93 -3.54 -14.23
CA ALA A 60 -2.10 -4.72 -14.10
C ALA A 60 -2.11 -5.28 -12.67
N ALA A 61 -1.97 -4.41 -11.66
CA ALA A 61 -2.04 -4.81 -10.26
C ALA A 61 -3.41 -5.39 -9.88
N LEU A 62 -4.51 -4.72 -10.28
CA LEU A 62 -5.86 -5.20 -10.04
C LEU A 62 -6.15 -6.51 -10.79
N TYR A 63 -5.62 -6.66 -12.00
CA TYR A 63 -5.76 -7.89 -12.78
C TYR A 63 -5.04 -9.06 -12.10
N VAL A 64 -3.82 -8.87 -11.61
CA VAL A 64 -3.10 -9.92 -10.86
C VAL A 64 -3.86 -10.27 -9.58
N ALA A 65 -4.31 -9.29 -8.79
CA ALA A 65 -5.14 -9.55 -7.61
C ALA A 65 -6.41 -10.33 -7.97
N TRP A 66 -7.05 -9.97 -9.09
CA TRP A 66 -8.23 -10.67 -9.60
C TRP A 66 -7.93 -12.12 -9.98
N LEU A 67 -6.79 -12.43 -10.61
CA LEU A 67 -6.41 -13.81 -10.94
C LEU A 67 -6.39 -14.73 -9.70
N PHE A 68 -5.89 -14.23 -8.57
CA PHE A 68 -5.79 -14.99 -7.33
C PHE A 68 -7.06 -14.96 -6.45
N ARG A 69 -8.07 -14.15 -6.77
CA ARG A 69 -9.25 -13.89 -5.91
C ARG A 69 -9.99 -15.14 -5.40
N ARG A 70 -9.96 -16.24 -6.16
CA ARG A 70 -10.66 -17.50 -5.81
C ARG A 70 -9.87 -18.35 -4.81
N HIS A 71 -8.57 -18.08 -4.67
CA HIS A 71 -7.67 -18.74 -3.74
C HIS A 71 -7.55 -18.00 -2.41
N LEU A 72 -8.19 -16.83 -2.30
CA LEU A 72 -8.27 -16.08 -1.05
C LEU A 72 -9.47 -16.57 -0.23
N PRO A 73 -9.34 -16.69 1.10
CA PRO A 73 -10.47 -16.92 1.98
C PRO A 73 -11.41 -15.70 1.96
N SER A 74 -12.57 -15.83 2.61
CA SER A 74 -13.46 -14.69 2.82
C SER A 74 -12.69 -13.50 3.43
N LEU A 75 -12.79 -12.33 2.78
CA LEU A 75 -12.13 -11.10 3.24
C LEU A 75 -12.78 -10.53 4.52
N GLY A 76 -13.90 -11.10 4.98
CA GLY A 76 -14.61 -10.64 6.17
C GLY A 76 -15.59 -9.49 5.88
N ARG A 77 -16.20 -8.96 6.95
CA ARG A 77 -17.21 -7.90 6.86
C ARG A 77 -16.55 -6.52 6.68
N PRO A 78 -17.13 -5.61 5.88
CA PRO A 78 -16.54 -4.31 5.61
C PRO A 78 -16.54 -3.37 6.81
N HIS A 79 -17.49 -3.51 7.74
CA HIS A 79 -17.56 -2.66 8.95
C HIS A 79 -17.46 -1.15 8.66
N MET A 80 -18.28 -0.68 7.71
CA MET A 80 -18.23 0.66 7.11
C MET A 80 -17.97 1.80 8.09
N LEU A 81 -18.72 1.88 9.20
CA LEU A 81 -18.55 2.96 10.19
C LEU A 81 -17.15 2.96 10.79
N THR A 82 -16.62 1.78 11.15
CA THR A 82 -15.27 1.68 11.72
C THR A 82 -14.22 1.98 10.68
N SER A 83 -14.38 1.49 9.45
CA SER A 83 -13.45 1.83 8.36
C SER A 83 -13.41 3.32 8.07
N LEU A 84 -14.56 3.99 8.09
CA LEU A 84 -14.66 5.43 7.90
C LEU A 84 -13.99 6.20 9.03
N VAL A 85 -14.40 5.94 10.28
CA VAL A 85 -13.89 6.67 11.46
C VAL A 85 -12.40 6.47 11.63
N VAL A 86 -11.93 5.22 11.53
CA VAL A 86 -10.50 4.94 11.69
C VAL A 86 -9.71 5.39 10.47
N GLY A 87 -10.28 5.32 9.26
CA GLY A 87 -9.62 5.78 8.04
C GLY A 87 -9.33 7.29 8.08
N VAL A 88 -10.34 8.09 8.47
CA VAL A 88 -10.20 9.53 8.71
C VAL A 88 -9.21 9.80 9.85
N GLY A 89 -9.33 9.08 10.96
CA GLY A 89 -8.43 9.22 12.11
C GLY A 89 -6.97 8.89 11.77
N ALA A 90 -6.74 7.90 10.92
CA ALA A 90 -5.40 7.52 10.46
C ALA A 90 -4.80 8.57 9.51
N ALA A 91 -5.61 9.19 8.63
CA ALA A 91 -5.15 10.30 7.80
C ALA A 91 -4.79 11.52 8.66
N TRP A 92 -5.60 11.83 9.67
CA TRP A 92 -5.28 12.87 10.65
C TRP A 92 -4.01 12.54 11.44
N LEU A 93 -3.87 11.30 11.94
CA LEU A 93 -2.67 10.83 12.61
C LEU A 93 -1.44 10.98 11.71
N TRP A 94 -1.56 10.67 10.42
CA TRP A 94 -0.49 10.80 9.45
C TRP A 94 -0.03 12.26 9.30
N VAL A 95 -0.96 13.15 9.00
CA VAL A 95 -0.66 14.58 8.77
C VAL A 95 -0.18 15.25 10.05
N ALA A 96 -0.98 15.20 11.12
CA ALA A 96 -0.68 15.87 12.38
C ALA A 96 0.56 15.27 13.05
N GLY A 97 0.72 13.95 12.99
CA GLY A 97 1.87 13.25 13.53
C GLY A 97 3.16 13.61 12.81
N GLN A 98 3.13 13.70 11.48
CA GLN A 98 4.31 14.15 10.72
C GLN A 98 4.67 15.60 11.04
N HIS A 99 3.71 16.52 10.99
CA HIS A 99 3.96 17.94 11.33
C HIS A 99 4.52 18.09 12.74
N TRP A 100 4.06 17.27 13.69
CA TRP A 100 4.63 17.23 15.03
C TRP A 100 6.07 16.71 15.03
N LEU A 101 6.35 15.58 14.36
CA LEU A 101 7.69 14.98 14.27
C LEU A 101 8.71 15.89 13.57
N ASP A 102 8.28 16.69 12.60
CA ASP A 102 9.13 17.69 11.93
C ASP A 102 9.73 18.70 12.92
N GLY A 103 9.02 19.00 14.01
CA GLY A 103 9.48 19.87 15.10
C GLY A 103 10.31 19.15 16.17
N VAL A 104 10.41 17.82 16.14
CA VAL A 104 11.08 17.04 17.19
C VAL A 104 12.51 16.70 16.78
N THR A 105 13.47 17.11 17.61
CA THR A 105 14.88 16.77 17.45
C THR A 105 15.39 16.07 18.69
N VAL A 106 15.95 14.87 18.53
CA VAL A 106 16.51 14.06 19.63
C VAL A 106 17.96 13.74 19.31
N GLY A 107 18.89 14.15 20.18
CA GLY A 107 20.31 13.89 19.98
C GLY A 107 20.88 14.47 18.67
N GLY A 108 20.35 15.61 18.22
CA GLY A 108 20.73 16.25 16.96
C GLY A 108 20.07 15.66 15.70
N MET A 109 19.22 14.63 15.84
CA MET A 109 18.48 14.04 14.73
C MET A 109 17.04 14.57 14.70
N ASN A 110 16.63 15.16 13.56
CA ASN A 110 15.24 15.52 13.31
C ASN A 110 14.43 14.24 13.02
N LEU A 111 13.36 14.00 13.78
CA LEU A 111 12.57 12.77 13.65
C LEU A 111 11.55 12.81 12.50
N GLY A 112 11.22 14.00 11.99
CA GLY A 112 10.41 14.18 10.79
C GLY A 112 11.19 14.01 9.49
N GLY A 113 12.52 14.02 9.55
CA GLY A 113 13.38 13.70 8.43
C GLY A 113 13.43 12.21 8.09
N GLN A 114 14.10 11.88 6.99
CA GLN A 114 14.31 10.50 6.57
C GLN A 114 15.06 9.68 7.61
N PHE A 115 14.68 8.40 7.71
CA PHE A 115 15.26 7.46 8.68
C PHE A 115 16.80 7.46 8.62
N PRO A 116 17.51 7.68 9.75
CA PRO A 116 18.95 7.97 9.75
C PRO A 116 19.84 6.92 9.08
N LEU A 117 19.46 5.63 9.18
CA LEU A 117 20.22 4.55 8.56
C LEU A 117 20.18 4.64 7.02
N PHE A 118 19.09 5.16 6.45
CA PHE A 118 18.89 5.23 5.00
C PHE A 118 19.49 6.49 4.38
N ASN A 119 19.74 7.52 5.19
CA ASN A 119 20.45 8.72 4.76
C ASN A 119 21.87 8.42 4.23
N LYS A 120 22.46 7.28 4.65
CA LYS A 120 23.77 6.80 4.17
C LYS A 120 23.66 5.85 2.98
N MET A 121 22.45 5.43 2.61
CA MET A 121 22.16 4.48 1.55
C MET A 121 21.45 5.18 0.38
N THR A 122 21.93 6.35 -0.02
CA THR A 122 21.28 7.24 -1.01
C THR A 122 21.02 6.58 -2.36
N PHE A 123 21.82 5.58 -2.75
CA PHE A 123 21.56 4.77 -3.94
C PHE A 123 20.25 3.99 -3.87
N LEU A 124 19.90 3.47 -2.68
CA LEU A 124 18.67 2.69 -2.44
C LEU A 124 17.51 3.57 -1.97
N PHE A 125 17.81 4.64 -1.22
CA PHE A 125 16.84 5.55 -0.65
C PHE A 125 17.30 6.99 -0.90
N PRO A 126 17.00 7.55 -2.09
CA PRO A 126 17.38 8.92 -2.43
C PRO A 126 16.86 9.90 -1.38
N SER A 127 17.78 10.65 -0.76
CA SER A 127 17.49 11.62 0.29
C SER A 127 17.55 13.05 -0.26
N GLY A 128 16.71 13.95 0.28
CA GLY A 128 16.89 15.40 0.11
C GLY A 128 16.38 16.03 -1.20
N GLY A 129 15.43 15.40 -1.90
CA GLY A 129 14.69 16.06 -2.97
C GLY A 129 13.55 16.92 -2.45
N GLU A 130 13.29 18.06 -3.09
CA GLU A 130 12.02 18.79 -2.91
C GLU A 130 10.85 17.83 -3.14
N PRO A 131 9.77 17.91 -2.34
CA PRO A 131 8.59 17.09 -2.56
C PRO A 131 8.11 17.20 -4.00
N ALA A 132 7.81 16.05 -4.63
CA ALA A 132 7.42 16.00 -6.03
C ALA A 132 6.09 16.72 -6.23
N ASN A 133 6.15 18.01 -6.55
CA ASN A 133 4.97 18.82 -6.85
C ASN A 133 4.51 18.53 -8.28
N PRO A 134 3.33 17.90 -8.49
CA PRO A 134 2.86 17.54 -9.82
C PRO A 134 2.57 18.74 -10.74
N HIS A 135 2.42 19.96 -10.19
CA HIS A 135 2.32 21.18 -11.01
C HIS A 135 3.57 21.40 -11.87
N ALA A 136 4.75 20.99 -11.40
CA ALA A 136 6.00 21.14 -12.15
C ALA A 136 6.03 20.28 -13.43
N ASP A 137 5.37 19.11 -13.41
CA ASP A 137 5.36 18.18 -14.53
C ASP A 137 4.11 18.34 -15.43
N TYR A 138 2.98 18.79 -14.87
CA TYR A 138 1.67 18.78 -15.56
C TYR A 138 0.98 20.16 -15.68
N GLY A 139 1.58 21.22 -15.12
CA GLY A 139 1.00 22.57 -15.08
C GLY A 139 -0.26 22.64 -14.20
N ASP A 140 -1.17 23.56 -14.50
CA ASP A 140 -2.39 23.81 -13.70
C ASP A 140 -3.69 23.36 -14.40
N GLY A 141 -3.56 22.79 -15.60
CA GLY A 141 -4.69 22.49 -16.49
C GLY A 141 -5.25 21.07 -16.34
N ALA A 142 -5.91 20.60 -17.41
CA ALA A 142 -6.54 19.27 -17.43
C ALA A 142 -5.56 18.11 -17.18
N ALA A 143 -4.30 18.25 -17.62
CA ALA A 143 -3.27 17.22 -17.41
C ALA A 143 -2.95 17.02 -15.92
N PHE A 144 -2.89 18.10 -15.13
CA PHE A 144 -2.71 18.02 -13.69
C PHE A 144 -3.87 17.29 -13.02
N TRP A 145 -5.11 17.70 -13.30
CA TRP A 145 -6.28 17.05 -12.71
C TRP A 145 -6.42 15.59 -13.12
N ALA A 146 -6.08 15.25 -14.37
CA ALA A 146 -6.01 13.87 -14.80
C ALA A 146 -4.97 13.07 -14.00
N HIS A 147 -3.79 13.64 -13.73
CA HIS A 147 -2.77 12.99 -12.92
C HIS A 147 -3.26 12.78 -11.48
N VAL A 148 -3.85 13.81 -10.88
CA VAL A 148 -4.41 13.77 -9.52
C VAL A 148 -5.46 12.69 -9.39
N VAL A 149 -6.46 12.68 -10.27
CA VAL A 149 -7.56 11.69 -10.23
C VAL A 149 -7.03 10.27 -10.42
N LEU A 150 -6.12 10.05 -11.37
CA LEU A 150 -5.55 8.72 -11.62
C LEU A 150 -4.72 8.22 -10.43
N LYS A 151 -3.87 9.08 -9.84
CA LYS A 151 -3.06 8.73 -8.67
C LYS A 151 -3.94 8.40 -7.47
N ILE A 152 -4.93 9.24 -7.16
CA ILE A 152 -5.87 9.02 -6.05
C ILE A 152 -6.66 7.73 -6.29
N THR A 153 -7.13 7.49 -7.51
CA THR A 153 -7.85 6.26 -7.85
C THR A 153 -7.00 5.02 -7.58
N ARG A 154 -5.74 5.00 -8.03
CA ARG A 154 -4.81 3.90 -7.74
C ARG A 154 -4.60 3.72 -6.24
N ALA A 155 -4.37 4.82 -5.52
CA ALA A 155 -4.11 4.80 -4.08
C ALA A 155 -5.32 4.37 -3.25
N CYS A 156 -6.54 4.60 -3.73
CA CYS A 156 -7.77 4.19 -3.04
C CYS A 156 -8.26 2.79 -3.46
N THR A 157 -7.68 2.18 -4.49
CA THR A 157 -8.13 0.89 -5.04
C THR A 157 -7.03 -0.17 -5.03
N ALA A 158 -6.10 -0.12 -5.97
CA ALA A 158 -5.06 -1.14 -6.15
C ALA A 158 -4.18 -1.26 -4.90
N VAL A 159 -3.68 -0.13 -4.38
CA VAL A 159 -2.77 -0.07 -3.22
C VAL A 159 -3.34 -0.80 -2.00
N PRO A 160 -4.50 -0.40 -1.42
CA PRO A 160 -5.00 -1.03 -0.20
C PRO A 160 -5.35 -2.51 -0.42
N ILE A 161 -5.77 -2.91 -1.63
CA ILE A 161 -6.02 -4.32 -1.93
C ILE A 161 -4.72 -5.13 -1.86
N VAL A 162 -3.70 -4.74 -2.62
CA VAL A 162 -2.46 -5.54 -2.70
C VAL A 162 -1.66 -5.47 -1.40
N GLU A 163 -1.62 -4.31 -0.76
CA GLU A 163 -0.87 -4.11 0.47
C GLU A 163 -1.50 -4.84 1.65
N GLU A 164 -2.81 -4.75 1.86
CA GLU A 164 -3.42 -5.40 3.03
C GLU A 164 -3.47 -6.92 2.89
N LEU A 165 -3.56 -7.45 1.66
CA LEU A 165 -3.36 -8.87 1.40
C LEU A 165 -1.96 -9.33 1.80
N PHE A 166 -0.92 -8.56 1.47
CA PHE A 166 0.44 -8.92 1.79
C PHE A 166 0.76 -8.70 3.28
N TRP A 167 0.55 -7.49 3.80
CA TRP A 167 0.99 -7.12 5.14
C TRP A 167 0.16 -7.78 6.24
N ARG A 168 -1.18 -7.67 6.17
CA ARG A 168 -2.06 -8.20 7.22
C ARG A 168 -2.57 -9.60 6.90
N GLY A 169 -2.78 -9.87 5.62
CA GLY A 169 -3.11 -11.21 5.14
C GLY A 169 -1.94 -12.17 5.27
N PHE A 170 -0.70 -11.78 5.00
CA PHE A 170 0.46 -12.71 5.04
C PHE A 170 1.48 -12.40 6.14
N ILE A 171 2.13 -11.23 6.13
CA ILE A 171 3.30 -10.96 6.98
C ILE A 171 3.02 -11.12 8.48
N LEU A 172 1.88 -10.62 8.98
CA LEU A 172 1.52 -10.79 10.39
C LEU A 172 1.48 -12.27 10.81
N ARG A 173 0.95 -13.15 9.94
CA ARG A 173 0.87 -14.58 10.19
C ARG A 173 2.22 -15.28 9.98
N ALA A 174 2.97 -14.84 8.98
CA ALA A 174 4.29 -15.36 8.67
C ALA A 174 5.30 -15.10 9.82
N PHE A 175 5.15 -13.98 10.54
CA PHE A 175 5.90 -13.69 11.77
C PHE A 175 5.51 -14.55 12.97
N VAL A 176 4.33 -15.16 12.96
CA VAL A 176 3.94 -16.14 13.98
C VAL A 176 4.44 -17.53 13.58
N LYS A 177 4.23 -17.92 12.32
CA LYS A 177 4.63 -19.23 11.79
C LYS A 177 4.92 -19.14 10.30
N TRP A 178 6.19 -19.10 9.92
CA TRP A 178 6.60 -18.90 8.51
C TRP A 178 6.19 -20.05 7.59
N GLU A 179 6.47 -21.30 7.98
CA GLU A 179 6.28 -22.48 7.13
C GLU A 179 4.81 -22.81 6.85
N ARG A 180 3.93 -22.49 7.80
CA ARG A 180 2.49 -22.80 7.75
C ARG A 180 1.66 -21.61 8.25
N PHE A 181 1.93 -20.45 7.69
CA PHE A 181 1.26 -19.19 8.06
C PHE A 181 -0.27 -19.27 7.88
N ASP A 182 -0.73 -20.12 6.97
CA ASP A 182 -2.13 -20.37 6.65
C ASP A 182 -2.90 -21.06 7.79
N GLU A 183 -2.21 -21.79 8.68
CA GLU A 183 -2.80 -22.31 9.93
C GLU A 183 -3.04 -21.23 10.97
N VAL A 184 -2.36 -20.09 10.87
CA VAL A 184 -2.51 -19.00 11.82
C VAL A 184 -3.81 -18.24 11.49
N PRO A 185 -4.76 -18.11 12.42
CA PRO A 185 -5.97 -17.34 12.17
C PRO A 185 -5.67 -15.87 11.87
N LEU A 186 -6.47 -15.23 11.00
CA LEU A 186 -6.39 -13.80 10.75
C LEU A 186 -6.62 -13.01 12.04
N GLY A 187 -5.76 -12.02 12.30
CA GLY A 187 -5.80 -11.21 13.52
C GLY A 187 -5.29 -11.91 14.79
N THR A 188 -4.50 -12.98 14.65
CA THR A 188 -3.70 -13.52 15.77
C THR A 188 -2.67 -12.47 16.21
N PHE A 189 -2.64 -12.16 17.52
CA PHE A 189 -1.71 -11.21 18.09
C PHE A 189 -0.48 -11.89 18.67
N THR A 190 0.70 -11.37 18.32
CA THR A 190 1.93 -11.53 19.09
C THR A 190 2.67 -10.19 19.11
N TRP A 191 3.43 -9.92 20.16
CA TRP A 191 4.24 -8.69 20.20
C TRP A 191 5.22 -8.59 19.03
N PHE A 192 5.85 -9.70 18.67
CA PHE A 192 6.77 -9.76 17.54
C PHE A 192 6.08 -9.46 16.21
N SER A 193 4.90 -10.05 15.94
CA SER A 193 4.18 -9.75 14.69
C SER A 193 3.69 -8.31 14.64
N PHE A 194 3.14 -7.80 15.74
CA PHE A 194 2.58 -6.45 15.84
C PHE A 194 3.67 -5.38 15.71
N LEU A 195 4.74 -5.44 16.51
CA LEU A 195 5.81 -4.44 16.50
C LEU A 195 6.74 -4.64 15.30
N GLY A 196 7.12 -5.89 15.02
CA GLY A 196 8.02 -6.23 13.92
C GLY A 196 7.46 -5.76 12.57
N SER A 197 6.17 -6.00 12.29
CA SER A 197 5.56 -5.50 11.05
C SER A 197 5.50 -3.98 11.04
N SER A 198 5.12 -3.35 12.17
CA SER A 198 5.05 -1.89 12.24
C SER A 198 6.40 -1.23 11.95
N VAL A 199 7.52 -1.80 12.41
CA VAL A 199 8.87 -1.32 12.09
C VAL A 199 9.22 -1.51 10.60
N LEU A 200 8.71 -2.56 9.93
CA LEU A 200 8.92 -2.73 8.48
C LEU A 200 8.29 -1.61 7.64
N SER A 201 7.34 -0.83 8.18
CA SER A 201 6.78 0.34 7.50
C SER A 201 7.84 1.38 7.11
N ILE A 202 8.96 1.43 7.82
CA ILE A 202 10.10 2.32 7.54
C ILE A 202 10.66 2.06 6.14
N LEU A 203 10.60 0.82 5.65
CA LEU A 203 11.06 0.47 4.30
C LEU A 203 10.18 1.08 3.20
N GLN A 204 8.89 1.27 3.46
CA GLN A 204 7.94 1.84 2.49
C GLN A 204 7.85 3.37 2.61
N HIS A 205 8.02 3.90 3.82
CA HIS A 205 7.88 5.32 4.10
C HIS A 205 9.09 5.85 4.86
N PRO A 206 10.30 5.80 4.27
CA PRO A 206 11.52 6.17 4.98
C PRO A 206 11.56 7.65 5.33
N ASN A 207 10.92 8.51 4.54
CA ASN A 207 10.82 9.96 4.76
C ASN A 207 9.79 10.34 5.82
N ASN A 208 8.86 9.44 6.15
CA ASN A 208 7.79 9.64 7.13
C ASN A 208 7.78 8.49 8.16
N TRP A 209 8.98 8.01 8.50
CA TRP A 209 9.17 6.72 9.18
C TRP A 209 8.52 6.67 10.57
N GLY A 210 8.56 7.76 11.33
CA GLY A 210 8.02 7.79 12.69
C GLY A 210 6.49 7.67 12.68
N VAL A 211 5.83 8.44 11.81
CA VAL A 211 4.37 8.40 11.69
C VAL A 211 3.88 7.14 10.97
N SER A 212 4.70 6.58 10.06
CA SER A 212 4.36 5.32 9.38
C SER A 212 4.31 4.14 10.36
N VAL A 213 5.24 4.06 11.31
CA VAL A 213 5.21 3.06 12.39
C VAL A 213 3.93 3.21 13.22
N ALA A 214 3.56 4.44 13.62
CA ALA A 214 2.34 4.69 14.40
C ALA A 214 1.06 4.31 13.63
N CYS A 215 0.97 4.67 12.35
CA CYS A 215 -0.15 4.31 11.48
C CYS A 215 -0.26 2.78 11.31
N TRP A 216 0.87 2.08 11.17
CA TRP A 216 0.89 0.64 11.07
C TRP A 216 0.45 -0.07 12.35
N MET A 217 0.84 0.45 13.52
CA MET A 217 0.35 -0.05 14.80
C MET A 217 -1.18 0.11 14.90
N LEU A 218 -1.72 1.25 14.47
CA LEU A 218 -3.17 1.47 14.41
C LEU A 218 -3.86 0.46 13.49
N PHE A 219 -3.35 0.27 12.28
CA PHE A 219 -3.91 -0.69 11.32
C PHE A 219 -3.84 -2.12 11.83
N ASN A 220 -2.73 -2.52 12.45
CA ASN A 220 -2.59 -3.82 13.10
C ASN A 220 -3.59 -4.01 14.24
N ALA A 221 -3.82 -2.97 15.07
CA ALA A 221 -4.79 -3.02 16.15
C ALA A 221 -6.23 -3.20 15.63
N VAL A 222 -6.62 -2.44 14.59
CA VAL A 222 -7.92 -2.59 13.91
C VAL A 222 -8.07 -3.99 13.34
N PHE A 223 -7.03 -4.51 12.69
CA PHE A 223 -7.05 -5.83 12.08
C PHE A 223 -7.24 -6.94 13.11
N ILE A 224 -6.52 -6.87 14.22
CA ILE A 224 -6.58 -7.85 15.32
C ILE A 224 -7.95 -7.78 16.02
N TRP A 225 -8.51 -6.59 16.16
CA TRP A 225 -9.84 -6.40 16.72
C TRP A 225 -10.94 -6.95 15.80
N ARG A 226 -10.95 -6.56 14.52
CA ARG A 226 -12.05 -6.87 13.58
C ARG A 226 -11.89 -8.19 12.86
N ARG A 227 -10.67 -8.69 12.73
CA ARG A 227 -10.31 -9.92 12.00
C ARG A 227 -10.92 -9.93 10.58
N SER A 228 -10.90 -8.77 9.94
CA SER A 228 -11.50 -8.56 8.62
C SER A 228 -10.53 -7.76 7.74
N LEU A 229 -10.08 -8.38 6.67
CA LEU A 229 -9.26 -7.73 5.65
C LEU A 229 -10.07 -6.68 4.91
N MET A 230 -11.33 -6.94 4.61
CA MET A 230 -12.21 -5.98 3.94
C MET A 230 -12.37 -4.70 4.76
N CYS A 231 -12.51 -4.83 6.09
CA CYS A 231 -12.53 -3.67 6.98
C CYS A 231 -11.27 -2.82 6.83
N LEU A 232 -10.11 -3.45 6.79
CA LEU A 232 -8.84 -2.74 6.73
C LEU A 232 -8.52 -2.19 5.34
N ILE A 233 -8.86 -2.91 4.27
CA ILE A 233 -8.76 -2.43 2.88
C ILE A 233 -9.57 -1.13 2.75
N LEU A 234 -10.79 -1.09 3.31
CA LEU A 234 -11.62 0.11 3.30
C LEU A 234 -11.05 1.21 4.20
N THR A 235 -10.55 0.88 5.41
CA THR A 235 -9.88 1.85 6.28
C THR A 235 -8.73 2.52 5.53
N HIS A 236 -7.85 1.74 4.92
CA HIS A 236 -6.69 2.22 4.19
C HIS A 236 -7.09 3.01 2.94
N ALA A 237 -8.06 2.54 2.15
CA ALA A 237 -8.60 3.30 1.02
C ALA A 237 -9.12 4.68 1.43
N ILE A 238 -9.83 4.76 2.57
CA ILE A 238 -10.36 6.01 3.11
C ILE A 238 -9.22 6.90 3.64
N THR A 239 -8.23 6.32 4.32
CA THR A 239 -7.02 7.04 4.75
C THR A 239 -6.35 7.71 3.56
N ASN A 240 -6.12 6.98 2.47
CA ASN A 240 -5.49 7.52 1.28
C ASN A 240 -6.34 8.61 0.63
N LEU A 241 -7.65 8.40 0.51
CA LEU A 241 -8.56 9.41 -0.04
C LEU A 241 -8.50 10.72 0.75
N VAL A 242 -8.65 10.65 2.08
CA VAL A 242 -8.65 11.83 2.95
C VAL A 242 -7.29 12.51 2.94
N LEU A 243 -6.19 11.74 3.01
CA LEU A 243 -4.83 12.27 2.94
C LEU A 243 -4.59 13.01 1.62
N TYR A 244 -4.92 12.41 0.48
CA TYR A 244 -4.66 13.04 -0.81
C TYR A 244 -5.57 14.24 -1.10
N VAL A 245 -6.82 14.24 -0.59
CA VAL A 245 -7.67 15.44 -0.62
C VAL A 245 -7.01 16.55 0.19
N TYR A 246 -6.49 16.26 1.39
CA TYR A 246 -5.75 17.23 2.18
C TYR A 246 -4.52 17.77 1.43
N VAL A 247 -3.74 16.91 0.77
CA VAL A 247 -2.54 17.34 0.01
C VAL A 247 -2.90 18.35 -1.07
N VAL A 248 -3.91 18.02 -1.90
CA VAL A 248 -4.33 18.90 -3.00
C VAL A 248 -4.91 20.22 -2.47
N GLN A 249 -5.61 20.20 -1.34
CA GLN A 249 -6.21 21.41 -0.75
C GLN A 249 -5.19 22.31 -0.03
N SER A 250 -4.24 21.71 0.67
CA SER A 250 -3.24 22.44 1.47
C SER A 250 -2.00 22.83 0.67
N GLY A 251 -1.73 22.16 -0.45
CA GLY A 251 -0.48 22.29 -1.18
C GLY A 251 0.72 21.65 -0.45
N ASP A 252 0.48 20.82 0.58
CA ASP A 252 1.54 20.12 1.29
C ASP A 252 1.96 18.84 0.53
N TRP A 253 2.75 19.04 -0.52
CA TRP A 253 3.20 17.97 -1.42
C TRP A 253 4.15 16.95 -0.77
N ARG A 254 4.55 17.14 0.49
CA ARG A 254 5.36 16.17 1.23
C ARG A 254 4.67 14.82 1.40
N PHE A 255 3.34 14.79 1.34
CA PHE A 255 2.55 13.56 1.40
C PHE A 255 2.06 13.06 0.03
N TRP A 256 2.59 13.61 -1.07
CA TRP A 256 2.19 13.23 -2.42
C TRP A 256 2.78 11.88 -2.85
#